data_AF-A0A0B2PLM0-F1
#
_entry.id   AF-A0A0B2PLM0-F1
#
_cell.length_a   1.000
_cell.length_b   1.000
_cell.length_c   1.000
_cell.angle_alpha   90.00
_cell.angle_beta   90.00
_cell.angle_gamma   90.00
#
_symmetry.space_group_name_H-M   'P 1'
#
loop_
_entity.id
_entity.type
_entity.pdbx_description
1 polymer ?
#
loop_
_entity_poly.entity_id
_entity_poly.type
_entity_poly.pdbx_seq_one_letter_code
_entity_poly.pdbx_strand_id
1 'polypeptide(L)' 'QPLRVTLKDYSSSTVPQFFTNIARPDVQVTNISYPHSLIQLIQGNIFHGLPNEDPYAHLATYIEICNTVKIAGVPE' A
#
# COMPACT_ATOMS: atom_id res chain seq x y z
N GLN A 1 -39.06 10.86 0.50
CA GLN A 1 -38.89 9.72 1.43
C GLN A 1 -37.46 9.23 1.31
N PRO A 2 -36.70 9.02 2.40
CA PRO A 2 -35.32 8.57 2.30
C PRO A 2 -35.25 7.14 1.75
N LEU A 3 -34.24 6.85 0.95
CA LEU A 3 -34.03 5.55 0.33
C LEU A 3 -33.78 4.50 1.42
N ARG A 4 -34.57 3.42 1.43
CA ARG A 4 -34.35 2.27 2.31
C ARG A 4 -33.23 1.43 1.71
N VAL A 5 -32.11 1.30 2.43
CA VAL A 5 -30.97 0.46 2.04
C VAL A 5 -30.93 -0.78 2.94
N THR A 6 -30.71 -1.95 2.37
CA THR A 6 -30.59 -3.24 3.09
C THR A 6 -29.14 -3.70 3.12
N LEU A 7 -28.77 -4.59 4.06
CA LEU A 7 -27.40 -5.09 4.18
C LEU A 7 -26.89 -5.76 2.88
N LYS A 8 -27.79 -6.39 2.13
CA LYS A 8 -27.50 -7.03 0.84
C LYS A 8 -27.08 -6.03 -0.24
N ASP A 9 -27.55 -4.79 -0.17
CA ASP A 9 -27.22 -3.74 -1.14
C ASP A 9 -25.76 -3.26 -0.99
N TYR A 10 -25.14 -3.51 0.16
CA TYR A 10 -23.70 -3.33 0.37
C TYR A 10 -22.87 -4.54 -0.08
N SER A 11 -23.50 -5.71 -0.25
CA SER A 11 -22.83 -6.92 -0.76
C SER A 11 -22.78 -6.97 -2.29
N SER A 12 -23.70 -6.28 -2.98
CA SER A 12 -23.51 -5.94 -4.39
C SER A 12 -22.48 -4.83 -4.47
N SER A 13 -21.23 -5.23 -4.55
CA SER A 13 -20.14 -4.32 -4.83
C SER A 13 -20.34 -3.79 -6.25
N THR A 14 -21.08 -2.70 -6.42
CA THR A 14 -20.87 -1.79 -7.54
C THR A 14 -19.57 -1.03 -7.25
N VAL A 15 -18.50 -1.78 -6.97
CA VAL A 15 -17.16 -1.23 -6.97
C VAL A 15 -16.95 -0.69 -8.37
N PRO A 16 -16.54 0.58 -8.52
CA PRO A 16 -15.87 0.97 -9.72
C PRO A 16 -14.82 -0.10 -10.02
N GLN A 17 -14.89 -0.71 -11.21
CA GLN A 17 -14.01 -1.80 -11.62
C GLN A 17 -12.52 -1.42 -11.56
N PHE A 18 -12.25 -0.13 -11.35
CA PHE A 18 -10.96 0.48 -11.14
C PHE A 18 -11.05 1.37 -9.89
N PHE A 19 -10.40 0.95 -8.80
CA PHE A 19 -10.01 1.91 -7.78
C PHE A 19 -8.92 2.81 -8.40
N THR A 20 -9.19 4.10 -8.57
CA THR A 20 -8.16 5.10 -8.88
C THR A 20 -7.40 5.55 -7.61
N ASN A 21 -7.38 4.72 -6.56
CA ASN A 21 -6.92 5.12 -5.22
C ASN A 21 -5.41 4.95 -4.99
N ILE A 22 -4.69 4.35 -5.94
CA ILE A 22 -3.21 4.37 -5.93
C ILE A 22 -2.78 5.08 -7.21
N ALA A 23 -2.92 6.40 -7.23
CA ALA A 23 -2.25 7.22 -8.23
C ALA A 23 -0.77 7.27 -7.86
N ARG A 24 0.11 6.87 -8.78
CA ARG A 24 1.55 7.09 -8.59
C ARG A 24 1.75 8.59 -8.38
N PRO A 25 2.35 9.04 -7.26
CA PRO A 25 2.65 10.44 -7.06
C PRO A 25 3.52 10.91 -8.22
N ASP A 26 3.25 12.12 -8.71
CA ASP A 26 4.13 12.76 -9.66
C ASP A 26 5.44 13.14 -8.94
N VAL A 27 6.41 12.24 -9.00
CA VAL A 27 7.72 12.46 -8.40
C VAL A 27 8.59 13.15 -9.44
N GLN A 28 8.84 14.45 -9.23
CA GLN A 28 9.65 15.33 -10.08
C GLN A 28 11.15 14.96 -10.12
N VAL A 29 11.53 13.76 -9.65
CA VAL A 29 12.91 13.25 -9.60
C VAL A 29 13.00 11.98 -10.44
N THR A 30 13.65 12.08 -11.60
CA THR A 30 13.85 10.98 -12.54
C THR A 30 14.89 9.94 -12.09
N ASN A 31 15.71 10.26 -11.09
CA ASN A 31 16.90 9.48 -10.71
C ASN A 31 16.87 9.03 -9.24
N ILE A 32 15.72 8.62 -8.70
CA ILE A 32 15.65 8.05 -7.36
C ILE A 32 16.48 6.77 -7.30
N SER A 33 17.43 6.71 -6.36
CA SER A 33 18.21 5.52 -6.07
C SER A 33 17.79 4.93 -4.73
N TYR A 34 17.46 3.64 -4.73
CA TYR A 34 17.15 2.90 -3.52
C TYR A 34 18.40 2.18 -3.01
N PRO A 35 18.73 2.26 -1.71
CA PRO A 35 19.81 1.48 -1.13
C PRO A 35 19.56 -0.01 -1.32
N HIS A 36 20.60 -0.77 -1.68
CA HIS A 36 20.49 -2.22 -1.84
C HIS A 36 20.00 -2.91 -0.55
N SER A 37 20.43 -2.40 0.61
CA SER A 37 19.97 -2.86 1.93
C SER A 37 18.46 -2.72 2.13
N LEU A 38 17.84 -1.63 1.65
CA LEU A 38 16.40 -1.45 1.71
C LEU A 38 15.68 -2.52 0.87
N ILE A 39 16.18 -2.79 -0.34
CA ILE A 39 15.62 -3.83 -1.22
C ILE A 39 15.67 -5.19 -0.52
N GLN A 40 16.79 -5.53 0.11
CA GLN A 40 16.95 -6.77 0.85
C GLN A 40 15.99 -6.88 2.05
N LEU A 41 15.80 -5.80 2.81
CA LEU A 41 14.86 -5.78 3.93
C LEU A 41 13.41 -6.01 3.48
N ILE A 42 12.99 -5.35 2.39
CA ILE A 42 11.64 -5.54 1.82
C ILE A 42 11.47 -6.98 1.33
N GLN A 43 12.48 -7.53 0.64
CA GLN A 43 12.45 -8.92 0.16
C GLN A 43 12.51 -9.95 1.29
N GLY A 44 13.03 -9.59 2.47
CA GLY A 44 13.03 -10.44 3.66
C GLY A 44 11.68 -10.52 4.38
N ASN A 45 10.73 -9.63 4.06
CA ASN A 45 9.43 -9.53 4.70
C ASN A 45 8.30 -9.56 3.65
N ILE A 46 8.28 -10.58 2.78
CA ILE A 46 7.25 -10.73 1.75
C ILE A 46 5.93 -11.17 2.38
N PHE A 47 4.83 -10.58 1.92
CA PHE A 47 3.47 -11.01 2.25
C PHE A 47 2.94 -11.92 1.14
N HIS A 48 2.60 -13.15 1.50
CA HIS A 48 2.14 -14.16 0.55
C HIS A 48 0.61 -14.23 0.41
N GLY A 49 -0.13 -13.56 1.30
CA GLY A 49 -1.58 -13.60 1.36
C GLY A 49 -2.13 -14.92 1.93
N LEU A 50 -1.35 -15.63 2.73
CA LEU A 50 -1.77 -16.88 3.37
C LEU A 50 -2.79 -16.60 4.48
N PRO A 51 -3.71 -17.55 4.79
CA PRO A 51 -4.76 -17.35 5.79
C PRO A 51 -4.26 -17.05 7.21
N ASN A 52 -3.00 -17.40 7.51
CA ASN A 52 -2.36 -17.20 8.80
C ASN A 52 -1.49 -15.94 8.85
N GLU A 53 -1.38 -15.18 7.76
CA GLU A 53 -0.67 -13.90 7.74
C GLU A 53 -1.61 -12.76 8.12
N ASP A 54 -1.12 -11.85 8.95
CA ASP A 54 -1.84 -10.62 9.30
C ASP A 54 -1.45 -9.48 8.34
N PRO A 55 -2.38 -8.98 7.51
CA PRO A 55 -2.10 -7.89 6.58
C PRO A 55 -1.73 -6.59 7.29
N TYR A 56 -2.25 -6.33 8.49
CA TYR A 56 -1.95 -5.11 9.25
C TYR A 56 -0.57 -5.17 9.89
N ALA A 57 -0.18 -6.35 10.41
CA ALA A 57 1.17 -6.56 10.90
C ALA A 57 2.21 -6.40 9.77
N HIS A 58 1.92 -6.94 8.58
CA HIS A 58 2.80 -6.75 7.43
C HIS A 58 2.96 -5.27 7.04
N LEU A 59 1.85 -4.50 7.01
CA LEU A 59 1.90 -3.07 6.71
C LEU A 59 2.71 -2.29 7.75
N ALA A 60 2.57 -2.60 9.04
CA ALA A 60 3.36 -1.97 10.09
C ALA A 60 4.86 -2.20 9.86
N THR A 61 5.27 -3.44 9.65
CA THR A 61 6.67 -3.79 9.36
C THR A 61 7.18 -3.13 8.08
N TYR A 62 6.37 -3.07 7.02
CA TYR A 62 6.74 -2.41 5.78
C TYR A 62 7.02 -0.92 5.97
N ILE A 63 6.16 -0.22 6.72
CA ILE A 63 6.34 1.20 7.05
C ILE A 63 7.63 1.41 7.86
N GLU A 64 7.90 0.55 8.85
CA GLU A 64 9.14 0.60 9.63
C GLU A 64 10.37 0.44 8.74
N ILE A 65 10.37 -0.54 7.83
CA ILE A 65 11.45 -0.78 6.85
C ILE A 65 11.66 0.47 5.97
N CYS A 66 10.60 1.04 5.40
CA CYS A 66 10.69 2.25 4.57
C CYS A 66 11.28 3.44 5.33
N ASN A 67 10.98 3.56 6.63
CA ASN A 67 11.49 4.63 7.48
C ASN A 67 12.97 4.47 7.90
N THR A 68 13.61 3.33 7.61
CA THR A 68 15.03 3.12 7.94
C THR A 68 16.00 3.92 7.06
N VAL A 69 15.53 4.42 5.91
CA VAL A 69 16.37 5.15 4.95
C VAL A 69 15.69 6.45 4.51
N LYS A 70 16.48 7.51 4.36
CA LYS A 70 16.03 8.75 3.69
C LYS A 70 16.38 8.67 2.22
N ILE A 71 15.39 8.82 1.35
CA ILE A 71 15.58 8.82 -0.10
C ILE A 71 15.89 10.25 -0.56
N ALA A 72 17.05 10.44 -1.18
CA ALA A 72 17.45 11.74 -1.70
C ALA A 72 16.46 12.23 -2.78
N GLY A 73 16.02 13.49 -2.66
CA GLY A 73 15.11 14.13 -3.62
C GLY A 73 13.62 13.90 -3.35
N VAL A 74 13.25 13.13 -2.32
CA VAL A 74 11.87 13.04 -1.86
C VAL A 74 11.69 13.98 -0.65
N PRO A 75 10.80 14.99 -0.72
CA PRO A 75 10.49 15.83 0.44
C PRO A 75 9.81 15.00 1.54
N GLU A 76 10.01 15.41 2.80
CA GLU A 76 9.38 14.77 3.98
C GLU A 76 7.86 14.94 4.00
#